data_AF-A0A2X3FC46-F1
#
_entry.id   AF-A0A2X3FC46-F1
#
_cell.length_a   1.000
_cell.length_b   1.000
_cell.length_c   1.000
_cell.angle_alpha   90.00
_cell.angle_beta   90.00
_cell.angle_gamma   90.00
#
_symmetry.space_group_name_H-M   'P 1'
#
loop_
_entity.id
_entity.type
_entity.pdbx_description
1 polymer ?
#
loop_
_entity_poly.entity_id
_entity_poly.type
_entity_poly.pdbx_seq_one_letter_code
_entity_poly.pdbx_strand_id
1 'polypeptide(L)'
;MLPRELSDDLCSLRANEVRPVLACRMTLAADGTIEDNIEFFAATIESKAKLAYDDVSDWLEGRGSWQPDSEAIAQQITLLKDVCQRRSEWRQTHALVFKDRPDYRFVLGEKGEVLDIVAEPRRIANRIVEESMIAANICAARVLRDKLGFGVYNVHTGFDPANTEQLAALLKTHDVHVDPTEVLTLEGFCKLRRELDAQPTGFPRQPHSPLPVVCGNQHRAGPALWSWA
;
A
#
# COMPACT_ATOMS: atom_id res chain seq x y z
N MET A 1 -16.26 -13.24 3.14
CA MET A 1 -17.34 -12.23 3.12
C MET A 1 -18.37 -12.53 2.03
N LEU A 2 -17.96 -13.01 0.85
CA LEU A 2 -18.85 -13.44 -0.23
C LEU A 2 -18.72 -14.96 -0.48
N PRO A 3 -19.72 -15.61 -1.12
CA PRO A 3 -19.60 -16.95 -1.66
C PRO A 3 -18.42 -17.10 -2.63
N ARG A 4 -17.78 -18.28 -2.66
CA ARG A 4 -16.58 -18.53 -3.49
C ARG A 4 -16.85 -18.36 -4.97
N GLU A 5 -18.05 -18.73 -5.41
CA GLU A 5 -18.49 -18.58 -6.80
C GLU A 5 -18.49 -17.12 -7.24
N LEU A 6 -18.82 -16.20 -6.32
CA LEU A 6 -18.76 -14.77 -6.60
C LEU A 6 -17.33 -14.24 -6.48
N SER A 7 -16.61 -14.55 -5.40
CA SER A 7 -15.28 -13.97 -5.15
C SER A 7 -14.20 -14.49 -6.11
N ASP A 8 -14.19 -15.80 -6.36
CA ASP A 8 -13.07 -16.46 -7.02
C ASP A 8 -13.27 -16.52 -8.54
N ASP A 9 -14.51 -16.40 -9.01
CA ASP A 9 -14.89 -16.57 -10.42
C ASP A 9 -15.55 -15.31 -11.02
N LEU A 10 -16.79 -15.02 -10.63
CA LEU A 10 -17.61 -14.00 -11.31
C LEU A 10 -17.10 -12.56 -11.11
N CYS A 11 -16.63 -12.21 -9.91
CA CYS A 11 -16.09 -10.88 -9.60
C CYS A 11 -14.57 -10.81 -9.72
N SER A 12 -13.87 -11.93 -9.86
CA SER A 12 -12.42 -11.96 -10.02
C SER A 12 -12.02 -11.46 -11.40
N LEU A 13 -11.07 -10.52 -11.47
CA LEU A 13 -10.61 -9.88 -12.71
C LEU A 13 -9.62 -10.77 -13.49
N ARG A 14 -9.97 -12.02 -13.78
CA ARG A 14 -9.08 -13.01 -14.40
C ARG A 14 -8.53 -12.54 -15.74
N ALA A 15 -7.28 -12.93 -16.02
CA ALA A 15 -6.62 -12.63 -17.28
C ALA A 15 -7.36 -13.29 -18.46
N ASN A 16 -7.49 -12.54 -19.55
CA ASN A 16 -8.13 -12.91 -20.82
C ASN A 16 -9.61 -13.26 -20.68
N GLU A 17 -10.28 -12.77 -19.64
CA GLU A 17 -11.72 -12.91 -19.48
C GLU A 17 -12.40 -11.54 -19.33
N VAL A 18 -13.55 -11.40 -19.99
CA VAL A 18 -14.35 -10.18 -19.95
C VAL A 18 -15.05 -10.06 -18.59
N ARG A 19 -14.93 -8.91 -17.92
CA ARG A 19 -15.48 -8.64 -16.59
C ARG A 19 -16.10 -7.24 -16.47
N PRO A 20 -17.27 -7.11 -15.82
CA PRO A 20 -17.82 -5.81 -15.46
C PRO A 20 -17.05 -5.19 -14.29
N VAL A 21 -16.82 -3.88 -14.33
CA VAL A 21 -16.12 -3.13 -13.28
C VAL A 21 -16.78 -1.78 -13.04
N LEU A 22 -16.58 -1.26 -11.83
CA LEU A 22 -16.69 0.17 -11.55
C LEU A 22 -15.30 0.77 -11.69
N ALA A 23 -15.08 1.61 -12.69
CA ALA A 23 -13.79 2.23 -12.97
C ALA A 23 -13.72 3.65 -12.43
N CYS A 24 -12.50 4.09 -12.09
CA CYS A 24 -12.17 5.46 -11.73
C CYS A 24 -11.12 5.99 -12.72
N ARG A 25 -11.47 7.01 -13.50
CA ARG A 25 -10.51 7.76 -14.32
C ARG A 25 -10.07 9.01 -13.57
N MET A 26 -8.77 9.24 -13.55
CA MET A 26 -8.15 10.41 -12.92
C MET A 26 -6.96 10.86 -13.76
N THR A 27 -6.64 12.15 -13.70
CA THR A 27 -5.40 12.71 -14.26
C THR A 27 -4.44 13.05 -13.12
N LEU A 28 -3.17 12.69 -13.29
CA LEU A 28 -2.10 13.05 -12.36
C LEU A 28 -1.24 14.14 -13.00
N ALA A 29 -1.07 15.23 -12.27
CA ALA A 29 -0.12 16.27 -12.63
C ALA A 29 1.33 15.77 -12.48
N ALA A 30 2.29 16.53 -13.01
CA ALA A 30 3.71 16.13 -13.00
C ALA A 30 4.29 15.93 -11.59
N ASP A 31 3.76 16.65 -10.60
CA ASP A 31 4.14 16.55 -9.18
C ASP A 31 3.42 15.42 -8.43
N GLY A 32 2.57 14.65 -9.10
CA GLY A 32 1.76 13.60 -8.50
C GLY A 32 0.42 14.07 -7.92
N THR A 33 0.05 15.35 -8.04
CA THR A 33 -1.27 15.84 -7.62
C THR A 33 -2.38 15.18 -8.45
N ILE A 34 -3.45 14.74 -7.80
CA ILE A 34 -4.67 14.26 -8.46
C ILE A 34 -5.51 15.48 -8.86
N GLU A 35 -5.71 15.68 -10.17
CA GLU A 35 -6.51 16.76 -10.73
C GLU A 35 -8.02 16.57 -10.49
N ASP A 36 -8.81 17.63 -10.68
CA ASP A 36 -10.24 17.65 -10.34
C ASP A 36 -11.15 16.94 -11.35
N ASN A 37 -10.64 16.57 -12.53
CA ASN A 37 -11.38 15.91 -13.61
C ASN A 37 -11.63 14.40 -13.36
N ILE A 38 -11.98 14.05 -12.12
CA ILE A 38 -12.21 12.69 -11.64
C ILE A 38 -13.57 12.18 -12.15
N GLU A 39 -13.58 10.96 -12.69
CA GLU A 39 -14.81 10.33 -13.18
C GLU A 39 -14.92 8.86 -12.74
N PHE A 40 -16.06 8.53 -12.14
CA PHE A 40 -16.47 7.15 -11.86
C PHE A 40 -17.53 6.71 -12.85
N PHE A 41 -17.35 5.54 -13.46
CA PHE A 41 -18.26 4.99 -14.46
C PHE A 41 -18.24 3.46 -14.46
N ALA A 42 -19.37 2.85 -14.82
CA ALA A 42 -19.43 1.41 -15.06
C ALA A 42 -18.77 1.09 -16.41
N ALA A 43 -17.97 0.03 -16.45
CA ALA A 43 -17.26 -0.39 -17.65
C ALA A 43 -17.18 -1.92 -17.74
N THR A 44 -16.70 -2.39 -18.88
CA THR A 44 -16.37 -3.79 -19.12
C THR A 44 -14.93 -3.84 -19.60
N ILE A 45 -14.12 -4.68 -18.96
CA ILE A 45 -12.69 -4.81 -19.25
C ILE A 45 -12.34 -6.27 -19.54
N GLU A 46 -11.14 -6.49 -20.07
CA GLU A 46 -10.51 -7.80 -20.17
C GLU A 46 -9.04 -7.65 -19.78
N SER A 47 -8.67 -8.16 -18.60
CA SER A 47 -7.29 -8.11 -18.11
C SER A 47 -6.37 -8.85 -19.09
N LYS A 48 -5.22 -8.28 -19.43
CA LYS A 48 -4.29 -8.89 -20.41
C LYS A 48 -3.19 -9.73 -19.77
N ALA A 49 -3.04 -9.66 -18.45
CA ALA A 49 -1.99 -10.38 -17.76
C ALA A 49 -2.31 -10.59 -16.27
N LYS A 50 -1.89 -11.74 -15.75
CA LYS A 50 -1.86 -12.02 -14.32
C LYS A 50 -0.41 -11.93 -13.87
N LEU A 51 -0.10 -10.94 -13.03
CA LEU A 51 1.28 -10.60 -12.65
C LEU A 51 1.50 -10.87 -11.16
N ALA A 52 2.62 -11.49 -10.81
CA ALA A 52 3.03 -11.68 -9.42
C ALA A 52 3.91 -10.51 -8.95
N TYR A 53 3.82 -10.16 -7.66
CA TYR A 53 4.59 -9.05 -7.10
C TYR A 53 6.10 -9.24 -7.17
N ASP A 54 6.56 -10.45 -6.86
CA ASP A 54 7.98 -10.77 -6.88
C ASP A 54 8.54 -10.68 -8.30
N ASP A 55 7.84 -11.23 -9.29
CA ASP A 55 8.22 -11.21 -10.70
C ASP A 55 8.33 -9.78 -11.24
N VAL A 56 7.30 -8.94 -10.98
CA VAL A 56 7.32 -7.53 -11.41
C VAL A 56 8.40 -6.74 -10.69
N SER A 57 8.63 -7.00 -9.40
CA SER A 57 9.67 -6.32 -8.63
C SER A 57 11.06 -6.73 -9.10
N ASP A 58 11.29 -8.03 -9.32
CA ASP A 58 12.54 -8.57 -9.85
C ASP A 58 12.86 -7.93 -11.21
N TRP A 59 11.90 -7.91 -12.12
CA TRP A 59 12.07 -7.30 -13.44
C TRP A 59 12.41 -5.80 -13.36
N LEU A 60 11.67 -5.03 -12.57
CA LEU A 60 11.93 -3.59 -12.38
C LEU A 60 13.27 -3.28 -11.69
N GLU A 61 13.80 -4.23 -10.92
CA GLU A 61 15.08 -4.14 -10.20
C GLU A 61 16.26 -4.74 -11.00
N GLY A 62 16.02 -5.27 -12.21
CA GLY A 62 17.05 -5.91 -13.04
C GLY A 62 17.54 -7.24 -12.47
N ARG A 63 16.66 -7.98 -11.78
CA ARG A 63 16.93 -9.27 -11.14
C ARG A 63 16.02 -10.34 -11.72
N GLY A 64 16.38 -11.60 -11.49
CA GLY A 64 15.57 -12.75 -11.91
C GLY A 64 15.57 -12.98 -13.43
N SER A 65 14.76 -13.94 -13.86
CA SER A 65 14.63 -14.36 -15.26
C SER A 65 13.24 -14.09 -15.85
N TRP A 66 12.28 -13.66 -15.03
CA TRP A 66 10.95 -13.35 -15.49
C TRP A 66 10.94 -12.03 -16.28
N GLN A 67 10.18 -12.00 -17.36
CA GLN A 67 9.96 -10.81 -18.18
C GLN A 67 8.49 -10.75 -18.62
N PRO A 68 7.93 -9.55 -18.85
CA PRO A 68 6.58 -9.42 -19.39
C PRO A 68 6.41 -10.14 -20.73
N ASP A 69 5.26 -10.79 -20.93
CA ASP A 69 4.97 -11.56 -22.15
C ASP A 69 4.83 -10.71 -23.41
N SER A 70 4.67 -9.39 -23.27
CA SER A 70 4.60 -8.45 -24.39
C SER A 70 5.16 -7.08 -24.04
N GLU A 71 5.60 -6.37 -25.07
CA GLU A 71 6.06 -4.98 -24.97
C GLU A 71 4.97 -4.05 -24.39
N ALA A 72 3.71 -4.29 -24.74
CA ALA A 72 2.59 -3.52 -24.19
C ALA A 72 2.47 -3.67 -22.67
N ILE A 73 2.65 -4.87 -22.13
CA ILE A 73 2.63 -5.11 -20.67
C ILE A 73 3.86 -4.47 -20.02
N ALA A 74 5.04 -4.59 -20.63
CA ALA A 74 6.26 -3.94 -20.13
C ALA A 74 6.11 -2.41 -20.01
N GLN A 75 5.49 -1.79 -21.03
CA GLN A 75 5.18 -0.35 -21.01
C GLN A 75 4.19 0.01 -19.91
N GLN A 76 3.12 -0.77 -19.73
CA GLN A 76 2.15 -0.53 -18.64
C GLN A 76 2.80 -0.62 -17.25
N ILE A 77 3.63 -1.63 -16.99
CA ILE A 77 4.35 -1.77 -15.71
C ILE A 77 5.26 -0.55 -15.48
N THR A 78 5.96 -0.08 -16.52
CA THR A 78 6.84 1.08 -16.42
C THR A 78 6.07 2.37 -16.15
N LEU A 79 4.94 2.58 -16.83
CA LEU A 79 4.04 3.72 -16.56
C LEU A 79 3.50 3.69 -15.13
N LEU A 80 3.10 2.52 -14.64
CA LEU A 80 2.63 2.35 -13.27
C LEU A 80 3.72 2.62 -12.23
N LYS A 81 4.98 2.26 -12.53
CA LYS A 81 6.14 2.64 -11.71
C LYS A 81 6.31 4.16 -11.65
N ASP A 82 6.19 4.86 -12.78
CA ASP A 82 6.30 6.32 -12.83
C ASP A 82 5.17 6.99 -12.03
N VAL A 83 3.94 6.48 -12.16
CA VAL A 83 2.79 6.91 -11.35
C VAL A 83 3.07 6.71 -9.86
N CYS A 84 3.55 5.52 -9.48
CA CYS A 84 3.91 5.20 -8.10
C CYS A 84 4.95 6.17 -7.55
N GLN A 85 5.99 6.48 -8.32
CA GLN A 85 7.05 7.40 -7.90
C GLN A 85 6.49 8.80 -7.63
N ARG A 86 5.75 9.38 -8.59
CA ARG A 86 5.15 10.72 -8.44
C ARG A 86 4.19 10.79 -7.26
N ARG A 87 3.33 9.78 -7.10
CA ARG A 87 2.39 9.70 -5.97
C ARG A 87 3.10 9.55 -4.64
N SER A 88 4.17 8.76 -4.58
CA SER A 88 4.99 8.61 -3.37
C SER A 88 5.67 9.92 -2.99
N GLU A 89 6.27 10.63 -3.94
CA GLU A 89 6.90 11.95 -3.71
C GLU A 89 5.88 13.00 -3.25
N TRP A 90 4.71 13.03 -3.88
CA TRP A 90 3.61 13.90 -3.48
C TRP A 90 3.18 13.61 -2.03
N ARG A 91 3.05 12.32 -1.66
CA ARG A 91 2.67 11.93 -0.30
C ARG A 91 3.75 12.26 0.73
N GLN A 92 5.03 12.10 0.41
CA GLN A 92 6.11 12.45 1.34
C GLN A 92 6.05 13.94 1.72
N THR A 93 5.70 14.79 0.77
CA THR A 93 5.63 16.25 0.93
C THR A 93 4.30 16.72 1.53
N HIS A 94 3.17 16.14 1.13
CA HIS A 94 1.83 16.64 1.48
C HIS A 94 1.04 15.77 2.46
N ALA A 95 1.53 14.57 2.78
CA ALA A 95 0.86 13.63 3.66
C ALA A 95 1.84 12.93 4.62
N LEU A 96 1.29 12.03 5.43
CA LEU A 96 2.10 11.11 6.22
C LEU A 96 2.34 9.81 5.47
N VAL A 97 3.60 9.41 5.46
CA VAL A 97 4.06 8.13 4.95
C VAL A 97 4.60 7.36 6.14
N PHE A 98 3.94 6.26 6.49
CA PHE A 98 4.39 5.39 7.57
C PHE A 98 5.61 4.60 7.10
N LYS A 99 6.58 4.38 8.00
CA LYS A 99 7.67 3.45 7.74
C LYS A 99 7.10 2.05 7.54
N ASP A 100 7.57 1.38 6.48
CA ASP A 100 7.20 0.01 6.17
C ASP A 100 7.51 -0.90 7.37
N ARG A 101 6.52 -1.70 7.77
CA ARG A 101 6.74 -2.88 8.61
C ARG A 101 6.62 -4.10 7.71
N PRO A 102 7.49 -5.12 7.90
CA PRO A 102 7.36 -6.34 7.14
C PRO A 102 6.02 -7.00 7.47
N ASP A 103 5.34 -7.47 6.44
CA ASP A 103 4.23 -8.42 6.61
C ASP A 103 4.85 -9.80 6.85
N TYR A 104 4.15 -10.67 7.59
CA TYR A 104 4.62 -12.02 7.90
C TYR A 104 3.67 -13.05 7.31
N ARG A 105 4.20 -14.01 6.55
CA ARG A 105 3.43 -15.13 6.01
C ARG A 105 3.82 -16.42 6.72
N PHE A 106 2.79 -17.16 7.14
CA PHE A 106 2.95 -18.51 7.67
C PHE A 106 3.03 -19.50 6.52
N VAL A 107 4.07 -20.33 6.51
CA VAL A 107 4.17 -21.49 5.63
C VAL A 107 3.56 -22.66 6.37
N LEU A 108 2.44 -23.19 5.86
CA LEU A 108 1.72 -24.29 6.50
C LEU A 108 2.00 -25.61 5.78
N GLY A 109 2.15 -26.68 6.55
CA GLY A 109 2.19 -28.06 6.07
C GLY A 109 0.80 -28.61 5.78
N GLU A 110 0.73 -29.86 5.31
CA GLU A 110 -0.51 -30.49 4.86
C GLU A 110 -1.56 -30.66 5.97
N LYS A 111 -1.13 -30.76 7.23
CA LYS A 111 -2.03 -30.89 8.39
C LYS A 111 -2.29 -29.53 9.06
N GLY A 112 -1.87 -28.43 8.42
CA GLY A 112 -2.01 -27.07 8.93
C GLY A 112 -0.96 -26.68 9.99
N GLU A 113 0.08 -27.50 10.19
CA GLU A 113 1.20 -27.18 11.06
C GLU A 113 2.05 -26.04 10.47
N VAL A 114 2.54 -25.13 11.33
CA VAL A 114 3.42 -24.04 10.89
C VAL A 114 4.82 -24.58 10.67
N LEU A 115 5.27 -24.58 9.42
CA LEU A 115 6.62 -24.98 9.03
C LEU A 115 7.61 -23.82 9.13
N ASP A 116 7.16 -22.61 8.79
CA ASP A 116 8.00 -21.41 8.80
C ASP A 116 7.17 -20.13 8.94
N ILE A 117 7.82 -19.05 9.36
CA ILE A 117 7.27 -17.69 9.40
C ILE A 117 8.23 -16.79 8.65
N VAL A 118 7.85 -16.40 7.44
CA VAL A 118 8.70 -15.59 6.57
C VAL A 118 8.27 -14.13 6.61
N ALA A 119 9.23 -13.24 6.74
CA ALA A 119 9.00 -11.81 6.54
C ALA A 119 8.97 -11.51 5.03
N GLU A 120 7.89 -10.90 4.56
CA GLU A 120 7.73 -10.48 3.18
C GLU A 120 8.02 -8.98 3.08
N PRO A 121 9.16 -8.59 2.45
CA PRO A 121 9.48 -7.19 2.30
C PRO A 121 8.54 -6.54 1.29
N ARG A 122 8.08 -5.33 1.59
CA ARG A 122 7.29 -4.53 0.66
C ARG A 122 8.18 -3.94 -0.43
N ARG A 123 8.11 -4.52 -1.62
CA ARG A 123 8.91 -4.14 -2.80
C ARG A 123 8.14 -3.22 -3.75
N ILE A 124 8.77 -2.83 -4.85
CA ILE A 124 8.23 -1.82 -5.77
C ILE A 124 6.87 -2.21 -6.35
N ALA A 125 6.63 -3.48 -6.68
CA ALA A 125 5.34 -3.90 -7.22
C ALA A 125 4.21 -3.77 -6.19
N ASN A 126 4.48 -4.00 -4.90
CA ASN A 126 3.51 -3.77 -3.83
C ASN A 126 3.18 -2.27 -3.71
N ARG A 127 4.20 -1.40 -3.77
CA ARG A 127 4.05 0.06 -3.69
C ARG A 127 3.24 0.61 -4.87
N ILE A 128 3.40 0.05 -6.07
CA ILE A 128 2.61 0.42 -7.25
C ILE A 128 1.11 0.24 -6.99
N VAL A 129 0.71 -0.90 -6.41
CA VAL A 129 -0.70 -1.15 -6.04
C VAL A 129 -1.15 -0.19 -4.96
N GLU A 130 -0.33 -0.06 -3.92
CA GLU A 130 -0.64 0.74 -2.76
C GLU A 130 -0.95 2.18 -3.17
N GLU A 131 -0.07 2.82 -3.94
CA GLU A 131 -0.28 4.19 -4.42
C GLU A 131 -1.47 4.32 -5.36
N SER A 132 -1.69 3.34 -6.23
CA SER A 132 -2.84 3.32 -7.14
C SER A 132 -4.17 3.24 -6.38
N MET A 133 -4.24 2.36 -5.37
CA MET A 133 -5.44 2.18 -4.54
C MET A 133 -5.68 3.37 -3.62
N ILE A 134 -4.62 3.96 -3.04
CA ILE A 134 -4.73 5.19 -2.26
C ILE A 134 -5.28 6.32 -3.13
N ALA A 135 -4.77 6.48 -4.36
CA ALA A 135 -5.25 7.51 -5.28
C ALA A 135 -6.74 7.31 -5.64
N ALA A 136 -7.15 6.07 -5.95
CA ALA A 136 -8.55 5.74 -6.23
C ALA A 136 -9.47 6.01 -5.04
N ASN A 137 -9.03 5.69 -3.81
CA ASN A 137 -9.80 5.95 -2.60
C ASN A 137 -9.91 7.45 -2.29
N ILE A 138 -8.86 8.24 -2.54
CA ILE A 138 -8.92 9.71 -2.45
C ILE A 138 -9.95 10.25 -3.46
N CYS A 139 -9.97 9.71 -4.68
CA CYS A 139 -10.97 10.08 -5.69
C CYS A 139 -12.39 9.78 -5.22
N ALA A 140 -12.64 8.59 -4.68
CA ALA A 140 -13.94 8.21 -4.14
C ALA A 140 -14.36 9.14 -2.99
N ALA A 141 -13.45 9.45 -2.07
CA ALA A 141 -13.70 10.35 -0.95
C ALA A 141 -14.08 11.77 -1.41
N ARG A 142 -13.36 12.32 -2.40
CA ARG A 142 -13.65 13.64 -3.01
C ARG A 142 -15.02 13.63 -3.70
N VAL A 143 -15.28 12.65 -4.57
CA VAL A 143 -16.53 12.56 -5.33
C VAL A 143 -17.75 12.38 -4.41
N LEU A 144 -17.67 11.52 -3.40
CA LEU A 144 -18.75 11.34 -2.43
C LEU A 144 -19.01 12.63 -1.62
N ARG A 145 -17.95 13.33 -1.20
CA ARG A 145 -18.06 14.60 -0.48
C ARG A 145 -18.73 15.66 -1.35
N ASP A 146 -18.29 15.81 -2.59
CA ASP A 146 -18.70 16.91 -3.47
C ASP A 146 -20.08 16.69 -4.11
N LYS A 147 -20.46 15.42 -4.37
CA LYS A 147 -21.74 15.10 -5.01
C LYS A 147 -22.85 14.69 -4.04
N LEU A 148 -22.54 13.93 -3.00
CA LEU A 148 -23.53 13.38 -2.07
C LEU A 148 -23.47 14.04 -0.69
N GLY A 149 -22.31 14.53 -0.26
CA GLY A 149 -22.10 15.08 1.08
C GLY A 149 -22.02 14.04 2.19
N PHE A 150 -22.09 12.74 1.86
CA PHE A 150 -21.98 11.63 2.81
C PHE A 150 -21.45 10.36 2.15
N GLY A 151 -21.01 9.41 2.97
CA GLY A 151 -20.45 8.13 2.55
C GLY A 151 -19.83 7.38 3.73
N VAL A 152 -19.32 6.17 3.48
CA VAL A 152 -18.53 5.44 4.47
C VAL A 152 -17.08 5.88 4.35
N TYR A 153 -16.61 6.67 5.33
CA TYR A 153 -15.25 7.20 5.36
C TYR A 153 -14.39 6.46 6.39
N ASN A 154 -13.14 6.18 6.02
CA ASN A 154 -12.11 5.84 6.97
C ASN A 154 -11.56 7.14 7.58
N VAL A 155 -11.85 7.38 8.85
CA VAL A 155 -11.43 8.59 9.57
C VAL A 155 -10.40 8.27 10.64
N HIS A 156 -9.40 9.14 10.76
CA HIS A 156 -8.39 9.09 11.82
C HIS A 156 -8.27 10.48 12.43
N THR A 157 -8.65 10.63 13.69
CA THR A 157 -8.75 11.93 14.37
C THR A 157 -7.41 12.47 14.87
N GLY A 158 -6.34 11.66 14.81
CA GLY A 158 -5.02 12.05 15.32
C GLY A 158 -4.91 11.79 16.82
N PHE A 159 -4.44 12.78 17.57
CA PHE A 159 -4.40 12.71 19.03
C PHE A 159 -5.75 13.07 19.64
N ASP A 160 -6.07 12.44 20.76
CA ASP A 160 -7.21 12.83 21.59
C ASP A 160 -6.93 14.21 22.22
N PRO A 161 -7.81 15.22 22.03
CA PRO A 161 -7.66 16.55 22.65
C PRO A 161 -7.48 16.52 24.16
N ALA A 162 -8.01 15.52 24.87
CA ALA A 162 -7.83 15.40 26.32
C ALA A 162 -6.38 15.09 26.72
N ASN A 163 -5.56 14.57 25.79
CA ASN A 163 -4.23 14.05 26.08
C ASN A 163 -3.09 14.93 25.52
N THR A 164 -3.38 16.03 24.83
CA THR A 164 -2.34 16.81 24.12
C THR A 164 -1.38 17.54 25.05
N GLU A 165 -1.87 18.04 26.18
CA GLU A 165 -1.02 18.64 27.22
C GLU A 165 -0.05 17.62 27.82
N GLN A 166 -0.54 16.41 28.11
CA GLN A 166 0.28 15.32 28.61
C GLN A 166 1.30 14.85 27.55
N LEU A 167 0.89 14.77 26.29
CA LEU A 167 1.76 14.45 25.16
C LEU A 167 2.90 15.47 25.05
N ALA A 168 2.59 16.77 25.07
CA ALA A 168 3.58 17.83 24.96
C ALA A 168 4.55 17.82 26.16
N ALA A 169 4.03 17.65 27.38
CA ALA A 169 4.86 17.53 28.58
C ALA A 169 5.81 16.33 28.52
N LEU A 170 5.34 15.17 28.06
CA LEU A 170 6.16 13.97 27.90
C LEU A 170 7.22 14.14 26.82
N LEU A 171 6.86 14.67 25.65
CA LEU A 171 7.82 14.90 24.57
C LEU A 171 8.91 15.89 24.97
N LYS A 172 8.55 16.93 25.74
CA LYS A 172 9.50 17.91 26.26
C LYS A 172 10.55 17.28 27.19
N THR A 173 10.22 16.23 27.96
CA THR A 173 11.23 15.53 28.78
C THR A 173 12.25 14.74 27.93
N HIS A 174 11.95 14.54 26.65
CA HIS A 174 12.81 13.89 25.65
C HIS A 174 13.33 14.87 24.59
N ASP A 175 13.35 16.17 24.89
CA ASP A 175 13.85 17.25 24.02
C ASP A 175 13.05 17.49 22.72
N VAL A 176 11.84 16.92 22.61
CA VAL A 176 10.92 17.16 21.49
C VAL A 176 9.90 18.21 21.91
N HIS A 177 9.92 19.36 21.25
CA HIS A 177 9.06 20.50 21.61
C HIS A 177 7.86 20.57 20.67
N VAL A 178 6.65 20.50 21.25
CA VAL A 178 5.42 20.54 20.47
C VAL A 178 4.34 21.36 21.17
N ASP A 179 3.56 22.09 20.39
CA ASP A 179 2.39 22.84 20.87
C ASP A 179 1.15 21.93 20.95
N PRO A 180 0.50 21.79 22.13
CA PRO A 180 -0.71 20.98 22.33
C PRO A 180 -1.88 21.30 21.39
N THR A 181 -1.95 22.53 20.88
CA THR A 181 -2.98 22.97 19.94
C THR A 181 -2.58 22.70 18.50
N GLU A 182 -1.29 22.88 18.15
CA GLU A 182 -0.77 22.62 16.80
C GLU A 182 -0.94 21.13 16.43
N VAL A 183 -0.70 20.20 17.37
CA VAL A 183 -0.81 18.74 17.14
C VAL A 183 -2.21 18.22 16.81
N LEU A 184 -3.24 19.03 17.07
CA LEU A 184 -4.62 18.71 16.71
C LEU A 184 -4.93 19.05 15.24
N THR A 185 -4.07 19.82 14.58
CA THR A 185 -4.16 20.10 13.15
C THR A 185 -3.47 19.00 12.34
N LEU A 186 -3.90 18.81 11.08
CA LEU A 186 -3.22 17.87 10.18
C LEU A 186 -1.74 18.25 9.98
N GLU A 187 -1.45 19.53 9.83
CA GLU A 187 -0.09 20.03 9.61
C GLU A 187 0.81 19.76 10.82
N GLY A 188 0.36 20.11 12.03
CA GLY A 188 1.10 19.86 13.27
C GLY A 188 1.28 18.36 13.56
N PHE A 189 0.24 17.55 13.32
CA PHE A 189 0.35 16.10 13.41
C PHE A 189 1.40 15.54 12.44
N CYS A 190 1.39 16.03 11.19
CA CYS A 190 2.38 15.64 10.17
C CYS A 190 3.81 16.04 10.56
N LYS A 191 3.99 17.27 11.04
CA LYS A 191 5.27 17.82 11.50
C LYS A 191 5.86 16.99 12.65
N LEU A 192 5.07 16.75 13.70
CA LEU A 192 5.52 15.94 14.84
C LEU A 192 5.90 14.52 14.40
N ARG A 193 5.08 13.86 13.57
CA ARG A 193 5.38 12.51 13.12
C ARG A 193 6.66 12.43 12.30
N ARG A 194 6.93 13.41 11.42
CA ARG A 194 8.18 13.49 10.64
C ARG A 194 9.40 13.66 11.56
N GLU A 195 9.31 14.49 12.60
CA GLU A 195 10.37 14.66 13.59
C GLU A 195 10.64 13.37 14.36
N LEU A 196 9.59 12.68 14.81
CA LEU A 196 9.71 11.38 15.47
C LEU A 196 10.31 10.30 14.55
N ASP A 197 9.97 10.31 13.27
CA ASP A 197 10.54 9.39 12.28
C ASP A 197 12.01 9.70 11.93
N ALA A 198 12.46 10.94 12.08
CA ALA A 198 13.86 11.33 11.90
C ALA A 198 14.76 10.90 13.07
N GLN A 199 14.18 10.54 14.21
CA GLN A 199 14.96 10.09 15.35
C GLN A 199 15.67 8.74 15.07
N PRO A 200 16.92 8.58 15.51
CA PRO A 200 17.74 7.41 15.20
C PRO A 200 17.19 6.11 15.80
N THR A 201 16.40 6.19 16.88
CA THR A 201 15.80 5.03 17.54
C THR A 201 14.32 4.92 17.21
N GLY A 202 14.01 4.35 16.05
CA GLY A 202 12.69 3.73 15.89
C GLY A 202 12.63 2.49 16.77
N PHE A 203 12.15 2.60 18.03
CA PHE A 203 11.93 1.53 19.03
C PHE A 203 13.04 0.45 19.15
N PRO A 204 13.65 0.20 20.32
CA PRO A 204 14.81 -0.68 20.43
C PRO A 204 14.52 -2.10 19.90
N ARG A 205 15.04 -2.41 18.71
CA ARG A 205 15.22 -3.78 18.25
C ARG A 205 16.36 -4.35 19.07
N GLN A 206 16.06 -5.25 20.00
CA GLN A 206 17.10 -6.07 20.60
C GLN A 206 17.80 -6.87 19.49
N PRO A 207 19.13 -6.80 19.37
CA PRO A 207 19.86 -7.56 18.38
C PRO A 207 20.12 -8.99 18.90
N HIS A 208 19.70 -9.98 18.10
CA HIS A 208 20.13 -11.38 18.13
C HIS A 208 19.76 -12.26 19.33
N SER A 209 18.83 -13.19 19.10
CA SER A 209 18.99 -14.58 19.55
C SER A 209 18.65 -15.51 18.39
N PRO A 210 19.58 -16.37 17.94
CA PRO A 210 19.31 -17.35 16.90
C PRO A 210 18.52 -18.52 17.51
N LEU A 211 17.29 -18.74 17.05
CA LEU A 211 16.64 -20.03 17.25
C LEU A 211 17.16 -20.98 16.15
N PRO A 212 17.67 -22.18 16.50
CA PRO A 212 18.17 -23.12 15.53
C PRO A 212 16.97 -23.91 14.96
N VAL A 213 16.77 -23.88 13.65
CA VAL A 213 15.96 -24.92 12.98
C VAL A 213 16.77 -25.49 11.82
N VAL A 214 16.96 -26.80 11.94
CA VAL A 214 17.78 -27.70 11.13
C VAL A 214 17.11 -27.95 9.78
N CYS A 215 17.95 -28.08 8.74
CA CYS A 215 17.63 -28.32 7.33
C CYS A 215 16.55 -29.38 7.04
N GLY A 216 15.84 -29.20 5.93
CA GLY A 216 15.13 -30.28 5.22
C GLY A 216 14.44 -29.83 3.92
N ASN A 217 15.07 -30.16 2.79
CA ASN A 217 14.63 -30.15 1.39
C ASN A 217 13.31 -29.47 0.95
N GLN A 218 13.51 -28.53 0.02
CA GLN A 218 12.70 -28.11 -1.15
C GLN A 218 11.32 -28.75 -1.32
N HIS A 219 10.29 -27.90 -1.39
CA HIS A 219 9.38 -27.75 -2.55
C HIS A 219 8.65 -26.40 -2.45
N ARG A 220 8.68 -25.59 -3.52
CA ARG A 220 8.10 -24.24 -3.59
C ARG A 220 6.59 -24.34 -3.84
N ALA A 221 5.77 -23.76 -2.97
CA ALA A 221 4.36 -23.45 -3.23
C ALA A 221 4.22 -21.96 -3.59
N GLY A 222 3.43 -21.67 -4.63
CA GLY A 222 3.45 -20.42 -5.40
C GLY A 222 2.88 -19.17 -4.72
N PRO A 223 3.16 -17.98 -5.27
CA PRO A 223 2.83 -16.69 -4.67
C PRO A 223 1.36 -16.28 -4.85
N ALA A 224 0.89 -15.47 -3.90
CA ALA A 224 -0.45 -14.86 -3.86
C ALA A 224 -0.73 -14.01 -5.10
N LEU A 225 -1.96 -14.12 -5.59
CA LEU A 225 -2.38 -13.80 -6.95
C LEU A 225 -3.26 -12.55 -6.96
N TRP A 226 -2.86 -11.52 -7.70
CA TRP A 226 -3.73 -10.39 -8.06
C TRP A 226 -3.65 -10.13 -9.56
N SER A 227 -4.79 -9.82 -10.17
CA SER A 227 -4.92 -9.61 -11.60
C SER A 227 -5.15 -8.13 -11.88
N TRP A 228 -4.40 -7.58 -12.83
CA TRP A 228 -4.42 -6.16 -13.15
C TRP A 228 -5.25 -5.92 -14.41
N ALA A 229 -6.12 -4.91 -14.33
CA ALA A 229 -6.89 -4.37 -15.44
C ALA A 229 -6.06 -3.38 -16.25
#